data_AF-A0A1H7P2W3-F1
#
_entry.id   AF-A0A1H7P2W3-F1
#
_cell.length_a   1.000
_cell.length_b   1.000
_cell.length_c   1.000
_cell.angle_alpha   90.00
_cell.angle_beta   90.00
_cell.angle_gamma   90.00
#
_symmetry.space_group_name_H-M   'P 1'
#
loop_
_entity.id
_entity.type
_entity.pdbx_description
1 polymer ?
#
loop_
_entity_poly.entity_id
_entity_poly.type
_entity_poly.pdbx_seq_one_letter_code
_entity_poly.pdbx_strand_id
1 'polypeptide(L)'
;MTFQSQAGEPLLEFRLAYLRAIAKSWQDDAYRRTLLDAQDIQPLLHEDFALPTQWPMLDVKLFQSPDPDQRAEWKPMLTAGWVGPDDSFVIVLPQAPSSLATEALAAYYQLFPNFMGPAAGFGPPSGLLGGALPTGLGIPGGGDGSLLAFGGVVLRAIALAWQSPEFLFDLTRNPDADKAPVISQWLGYNNPFNFKILFTTNSAFTWDAATGAWNLKNANGTLIKNSIVLNYPTAPVEENLRPIALTSYNNTGDAYPFTC
;
A
#
# COMPACT_ATOMS: atom_id res chain seq x y z
N MET A 1 -20.55 -22.52 -22.43
CA MET A 1 -19.18 -22.55 -21.88
C MET A 1 -19.07 -21.40 -20.90
N THR A 2 -19.20 -21.69 -19.62
CA THR A 2 -19.00 -20.71 -18.54
C THR A 2 -17.49 -20.55 -18.38
N PHE A 3 -16.93 -19.43 -18.82
CA PHE A 3 -15.56 -19.07 -18.49
C PHE A 3 -15.54 -18.78 -16.99
N GLN A 4 -15.10 -19.74 -16.19
CA GLN A 4 -14.62 -19.45 -14.85
C GLN A 4 -13.37 -18.58 -15.06
N SER A 5 -13.51 -17.28 -14.86
CA SER A 5 -12.38 -16.38 -14.68
C SER A 5 -11.56 -16.96 -13.53
N GLN A 6 -10.37 -17.47 -13.83
CA GLN A 6 -9.30 -17.44 -12.84
C GLN A 6 -9.20 -15.98 -12.43
N ALA A 7 -9.42 -15.68 -11.15
CA ALA A 7 -9.09 -14.36 -10.63
C ALA A 7 -7.63 -14.10 -11.01
N GLY A 8 -7.36 -12.98 -11.68
CA GLY A 8 -6.00 -12.57 -11.94
C GLY A 8 -5.27 -12.36 -10.62
N GLU A 9 -3.95 -12.24 -10.67
CA GLU A 9 -3.20 -11.77 -9.52
C GLU A 9 -3.72 -10.37 -9.14
N PRO A 10 -4.25 -10.14 -7.93
CA PRO A 10 -4.91 -8.87 -7.57
C PRO A 10 -4.06 -7.63 -7.85
N LEU A 11 -2.73 -7.76 -7.69
CA LEU A 11 -1.79 -6.70 -7.98
C LEU A 11 -1.73 -6.36 -9.47
N LEU A 12 -1.73 -7.36 -10.35
CA LEU A 12 -1.75 -7.14 -11.79
C LEU A 12 -3.05 -6.47 -12.25
N GLU A 13 -4.19 -6.91 -11.71
CA GLU A 13 -5.50 -6.32 -12.01
C GLU A 13 -5.56 -4.85 -11.57
N PHE A 14 -5.04 -4.56 -10.36
CA PHE A 14 -4.90 -3.20 -9.87
C PHE A 14 -4.02 -2.34 -10.79
N ARG A 15 -2.82 -2.83 -11.17
CA ARG A 15 -1.89 -2.10 -12.03
C ARG A 15 -2.52 -1.72 -13.37
N LEU A 16 -3.28 -2.64 -13.99
CA LEU A 16 -3.98 -2.37 -15.25
C LEU A 16 -5.08 -1.31 -15.10
N ALA A 17 -5.90 -1.40 -14.06
CA ALA A 17 -6.93 -0.40 -13.78
C ALA A 17 -6.32 0.96 -13.46
N TYR A 18 -5.27 0.98 -12.65
CA TYR A 18 -4.53 2.17 -12.26
C TYR A 18 -3.87 2.87 -13.47
N LEU A 19 -3.22 2.12 -14.36
CA LEU A 19 -2.60 2.69 -15.57
C LEU A 19 -3.65 3.35 -16.49
N ARG A 20 -4.85 2.75 -16.61
CA ARG A 20 -5.97 3.33 -17.35
C ARG A 20 -6.50 4.60 -16.68
N ALA A 21 -6.54 4.64 -15.34
CA ALA A 21 -6.93 5.83 -14.59
C ALA A 21 -5.95 6.98 -14.81
N ILE A 22 -4.64 6.72 -14.76
CA ILE A 22 -3.61 7.70 -15.09
C ILE A 22 -3.79 8.23 -16.52
N ALA A 23 -3.95 7.34 -17.50
CA ALA A 23 -4.17 7.73 -18.89
C ALA A 23 -5.42 8.62 -19.08
N LYS A 24 -6.52 8.31 -18.38
CA LYS A 24 -7.75 9.13 -18.39
C LYS A 24 -7.51 10.49 -17.71
N SER A 25 -6.83 10.52 -16.57
CA SER A 25 -6.54 11.75 -15.81
C SER A 25 -5.62 12.74 -16.55
N TRP A 26 -4.82 12.26 -17.51
CA TRP A 26 -4.02 13.11 -18.38
C TRP A 26 -4.84 13.85 -19.44
N GLN A 27 -6.06 13.39 -19.71
CA GLN A 27 -6.95 13.95 -20.74
C GLN A 27 -8.16 14.65 -20.14
N ASP A 28 -8.52 14.32 -18.89
CA ASP A 28 -9.68 14.86 -18.19
C ASP A 28 -9.26 15.45 -16.84
N ASP A 29 -9.24 16.79 -16.79
CA ASP A 29 -8.92 17.57 -15.60
C ASP A 29 -9.91 17.36 -14.44
N ALA A 30 -11.20 17.14 -14.73
CA ALA A 30 -12.19 16.90 -13.70
C ALA A 30 -11.98 15.52 -13.09
N TYR A 31 -11.74 14.51 -13.94
CA TYR A 31 -11.36 13.17 -13.48
C TYR A 31 -10.07 13.19 -12.65
N ARG A 32 -9.05 13.92 -13.10
CA ARG A 32 -7.78 14.06 -12.36
C ARG A 32 -8.01 14.58 -10.94
N ARG A 33 -8.85 15.62 -10.79
CA ARG A 33 -9.16 16.18 -9.46
C ARG A 33 -9.84 15.14 -8.56
N THR A 34 -10.87 14.47 -9.07
CA THR A 34 -11.55 13.39 -8.32
C THR A 34 -10.58 12.28 -7.90
N LEU A 35 -9.66 11.89 -8.79
CA LEU A 35 -8.68 10.85 -8.52
C LEU A 35 -7.64 11.29 -7.47
N LEU A 36 -7.19 12.55 -7.48
CA LEU A 36 -6.26 13.12 -6.50
C LEU A 36 -6.90 13.40 -5.14
N ASP A 37 -8.20 13.73 -5.10
CA ASP A 37 -8.93 14.02 -3.87
C ASP A 37 -9.37 12.74 -3.12
N ALA A 38 -9.35 11.59 -3.80
CA ALA A 38 -9.75 10.31 -3.23
C ALA A 38 -8.79 9.82 -2.13
N GLN A 39 -9.34 9.49 -0.96
CA GLN A 39 -8.58 8.86 0.13
C GLN A 39 -8.23 7.40 -0.18
N ASP A 40 -9.03 6.74 -1.02
CA ASP A 40 -8.79 5.41 -1.57
C ASP A 40 -9.30 5.37 -3.01
N ILE A 41 -8.42 5.09 -3.97
CA ILE A 41 -8.76 5.07 -5.39
C ILE A 41 -9.39 3.75 -5.82
N GLN A 42 -9.28 2.68 -5.03
CA GLN A 42 -9.75 1.34 -5.42
C GLN A 42 -11.23 1.32 -5.84
N PRO A 43 -12.19 1.99 -5.14
CA PRO A 43 -13.58 2.06 -5.59
C PRO A 43 -13.76 2.80 -6.92
N LEU A 44 -13.01 3.88 -7.15
CA LEU A 44 -13.03 4.61 -8.43
C LEU A 44 -12.52 3.71 -9.57
N LEU A 45 -11.43 2.96 -9.33
CA LEU A 45 -10.90 2.00 -10.30
C LEU A 45 -11.89 0.87 -10.60
N HIS A 46 -12.65 0.44 -9.60
CA HIS A 46 -13.73 -0.53 -9.79
C HIS A 46 -14.83 0.02 -10.69
N GLU A 47 -15.32 1.23 -10.39
CA GLU A 47 -16.40 1.87 -11.14
C GLU A 47 -16.01 2.15 -12.61
N ASP A 48 -14.83 2.73 -12.83
CA ASP A 48 -14.41 3.17 -14.17
C ASP A 48 -13.81 2.05 -15.04
N PHE A 49 -13.11 1.10 -14.41
CA PHE A 49 -12.27 0.14 -15.12
C PHE A 49 -12.53 -1.32 -14.74
N ALA A 50 -13.58 -1.58 -13.97
CA ALA A 50 -14.01 -2.92 -13.55
C ALA A 50 -12.92 -3.69 -12.79
N LEU A 51 -12.14 -3.01 -11.94
CA LEU A 51 -11.21 -3.66 -10.99
C LEU A 51 -11.98 -4.70 -10.14
N PRO A 52 -11.68 -6.00 -10.22
CA PRO A 52 -12.53 -7.02 -9.59
C PRO A 52 -12.27 -7.18 -8.09
N THR A 53 -11.08 -6.80 -7.60
CA THR A 53 -10.65 -7.00 -6.21
C THR A 53 -10.12 -5.72 -5.57
N GLN A 54 -10.30 -5.61 -4.26
CA GLN A 54 -9.78 -4.55 -3.39
C GLN A 54 -9.05 -5.15 -2.19
N TRP A 55 -8.25 -4.34 -1.53
CA TRP A 55 -7.70 -4.58 -0.20
C TRP A 55 -8.48 -3.76 0.83
N PRO A 56 -9.43 -4.37 1.57
CA PRO A 56 -10.31 -3.62 2.47
C PRO A 56 -9.57 -2.94 3.65
N MET A 57 -8.41 -3.47 4.02
CA MET A 57 -7.57 -2.97 5.12
C MET A 57 -6.45 -2.03 4.65
N LEU A 58 -6.51 -1.62 3.38
CA LEU A 58 -5.54 -0.74 2.73
C LEU A 58 -6.28 0.43 2.07
N ASP A 59 -5.75 1.63 2.23
CA ASP A 59 -6.10 2.76 1.39
C ASP A 59 -4.99 2.98 0.36
N VAL A 60 -5.33 3.11 -0.93
CA VAL A 60 -4.36 3.50 -1.95
C VAL A 60 -4.72 4.88 -2.46
N LYS A 61 -3.84 5.87 -2.26
CA LYS A 61 -4.11 7.25 -2.65
C LYS A 61 -3.00 7.82 -3.52
N LEU A 62 -3.36 8.85 -4.28
CA LEU A 62 -2.41 9.60 -5.07
C LEU A 62 -2.02 10.90 -4.37
N PHE A 63 -0.77 11.29 -4.57
CA PHE A 63 -0.24 12.57 -4.11
C PHE A 63 0.41 13.29 -5.27
N GLN A 64 0.08 14.57 -5.46
CA GLN A 64 0.81 15.45 -6.35
C GLN A 64 1.36 16.60 -5.52
N SER A 65 2.68 16.77 -5.52
CA SER A 65 3.30 17.87 -4.80
C SER A 65 2.78 19.22 -5.32
N PRO A 66 2.43 20.17 -4.43
CA PRO A 66 2.11 21.53 -4.85
C PRO A 66 3.32 22.21 -5.48
N ASP A 67 4.54 21.87 -5.02
CA ASP A 67 5.80 22.30 -5.62
C ASP A 67 6.07 21.55 -6.94
N PRO A 68 6.09 22.25 -8.10
CA PRO A 68 6.35 21.64 -9.41
C PRO A 68 7.67 20.89 -9.47
N ASP A 69 8.71 21.36 -8.77
CA ASP A 69 10.06 20.76 -8.83
C ASP A 69 10.11 19.41 -8.08
N GLN A 70 9.09 19.11 -7.28
CA GLN A 70 8.92 17.88 -6.51
C GLN A 70 7.83 16.97 -7.12
N ARG A 71 7.47 17.16 -8.39
CA ARG A 71 6.51 16.29 -9.08
C ARG A 71 7.22 15.15 -9.81
N ALA A 72 6.51 14.03 -9.94
CA ALA A 72 6.95 12.97 -10.83
C ALA A 72 6.80 13.44 -12.29
N GLU A 73 7.93 13.54 -12.98
CA GLU A 73 8.05 14.02 -14.35
C GLU A 73 8.81 13.01 -15.21
N TRP A 74 8.38 12.86 -16.46
CA TRP A 74 9.07 12.02 -17.42
C TRP A 74 10.18 12.82 -18.13
N LYS A 75 11.43 12.39 -17.99
CA LYS A 75 12.62 13.07 -18.52
C LYS A 75 13.36 12.17 -19.53
N PRO A 76 12.85 12.04 -20.77
CA PRO A 76 13.37 11.08 -21.75
C PRO A 76 14.82 11.34 -22.16
N MET A 77 15.23 12.61 -22.21
CA MET A 77 16.57 13.01 -22.68
C MET A 77 17.65 12.97 -21.58
N LEU A 78 17.25 12.92 -20.30
CA LEU A 78 18.19 12.99 -19.17
C LEU A 78 18.36 11.65 -18.48
N THR A 79 17.25 10.97 -18.18
CA THR A 79 17.26 9.71 -17.39
C THR A 79 16.59 8.56 -18.12
N ALA A 80 16.10 8.79 -19.35
CA ALA A 80 15.31 7.82 -20.12
C ALA A 80 14.09 7.26 -19.35
N GLY A 81 13.55 8.02 -18.37
CA GLY A 81 12.51 7.52 -17.48
C GLY A 81 11.89 8.60 -16.61
N TRP A 82 11.16 8.14 -15.59
CA TRP A 82 10.50 9.00 -14.61
C TRP A 82 11.47 9.44 -13.51
N VAL A 83 11.34 10.70 -13.10
CA VAL A 83 12.08 11.29 -11.98
C VAL A 83 11.07 11.97 -11.07
N GLY A 84 11.14 11.69 -9.78
CA GLY A 84 10.21 12.25 -8.82
C GLY A 84 10.54 11.83 -7.40
N PRO A 85 9.74 12.30 -6.43
CA PRO A 85 9.79 11.80 -5.06
C PRO A 85 9.43 10.32 -5.02
N ASP A 86 9.96 9.62 -4.01
CA ASP A 86 9.62 8.23 -3.74
C ASP A 86 8.18 8.10 -3.25
N ASP A 87 7.52 7.01 -3.68
CA ASP A 87 6.23 6.59 -3.14
C ASP A 87 6.37 6.17 -1.68
N SER A 88 5.27 5.92 -0.97
CA SER A 88 5.34 5.62 0.47
C SER A 88 4.39 4.51 0.89
N PHE A 89 4.92 3.60 1.73
CA PHE A 89 4.12 2.74 2.59
C PHE A 89 3.91 3.42 3.93
N VAL A 90 2.67 3.48 4.38
CA VAL A 90 2.32 4.02 5.71
C VAL A 90 1.70 2.90 6.52
N ILE A 91 2.44 2.45 7.54
CA ILE A 91 2.02 1.39 8.44
C ILE A 91 1.48 2.00 9.74
N VAL A 92 0.28 1.59 10.13
CA VAL A 92 -0.32 1.99 11.42
C VAL A 92 0.04 0.97 12.49
N LEU A 93 0.83 1.41 13.46
CA LEU A 93 1.26 0.58 14.59
C LEU A 93 0.12 0.44 15.61
N PRO A 94 -0.18 -0.80 16.05
CA PRO A 94 -1.07 -1.05 17.17
C PRO A 94 -0.43 -0.67 18.51
N GLN A 95 -1.27 -0.30 19.48
CA GLN A 95 -0.85 -0.12 20.86
C GLN A 95 -0.34 -1.43 21.46
N ALA A 96 0.62 -1.34 22.37
CA ALA A 96 1.13 -2.50 23.09
C ALA A 96 -0.01 -3.16 23.90
N PRO A 97 -0.27 -4.47 23.70
CA PRO A 97 -1.28 -5.19 24.47
C PRO A 97 -0.93 -5.23 25.96
N SER A 98 -1.92 -5.07 26.84
CA SER A 98 -1.74 -5.24 28.28
C SER A 98 -1.57 -6.70 28.70
N SER A 99 -2.05 -7.64 27.88
CA SER A 99 -1.95 -9.08 28.09
C SER A 99 -1.99 -9.81 26.75
N LEU A 100 -1.53 -11.08 26.73
CA LEU A 100 -1.56 -11.95 25.55
C LEU A 100 -0.86 -11.38 24.30
N ALA A 101 0.26 -10.67 24.50
CA ALA A 101 0.96 -9.97 23.41
C ALA A 101 1.36 -10.87 22.23
N THR A 102 1.74 -12.13 22.48
CA THR A 102 2.08 -13.09 21.41
C THR A 102 0.88 -13.44 20.54
N GLU A 103 -0.29 -13.64 21.17
CA GLU A 103 -1.54 -13.91 20.44
C GLU A 103 -2.00 -12.67 19.68
N ALA A 104 -1.93 -11.50 20.31
CA ALA A 104 -2.22 -10.23 19.66
C ALA A 104 -1.34 -10.00 18.41
N LEU A 105 -0.05 -10.34 18.48
CA LEU A 105 0.87 -10.27 17.35
C LEU A 105 0.45 -11.23 16.22
N ALA A 106 0.10 -12.48 16.55
CA ALA A 106 -0.39 -13.44 15.56
C ALA A 106 -1.70 -12.97 14.91
N ALA A 107 -2.62 -12.41 15.69
CA ALA A 107 -3.87 -11.83 15.20
C ALA A 107 -3.63 -10.61 14.31
N TYR A 108 -2.61 -9.80 14.59
CA TYR A 108 -2.21 -8.71 13.68
C TYR A 108 -1.73 -9.26 12.34
N TYR A 109 -0.90 -10.31 12.35
CA TYR A 109 -0.41 -10.94 11.13
C TYR A 109 -1.53 -11.58 10.29
N GLN A 110 -2.60 -12.06 10.93
CA GLN A 110 -3.79 -12.54 10.22
C GLN A 110 -4.50 -11.43 9.45
N LEU A 111 -4.50 -10.19 9.98
CA LEU A 111 -5.09 -9.03 9.32
C LEU A 111 -4.18 -8.48 8.21
N PHE A 112 -2.86 -8.50 8.44
CA PHE A 112 -1.85 -7.85 7.59
C PHE A 112 -0.66 -8.76 7.26
N PRO A 113 -0.84 -9.90 6.59
CA PRO A 113 0.24 -10.85 6.32
C PRO A 113 1.36 -10.25 5.46
N ASN A 114 1.00 -9.38 4.51
CA ASN A 114 1.90 -8.66 3.60
C ASN A 114 1.73 -7.15 3.76
N PHE A 115 1.44 -6.65 4.96
CA PHE A 115 1.02 -5.27 5.29
C PHE A 115 -0.28 -4.76 4.64
N MET A 116 -0.66 -5.24 3.45
CA MET A 116 -1.84 -4.80 2.70
C MET A 116 -3.14 -5.47 3.18
N GLY A 117 -3.02 -6.68 3.74
CA GLY A 117 -4.15 -7.51 4.06
C GLY A 117 -4.61 -8.37 2.87
N PRO A 118 -5.59 -9.27 3.09
CA PRO A 118 -6.11 -10.11 2.03
C PRO A 118 -6.92 -9.28 1.01
N ALA A 119 -6.77 -9.62 -0.28
CA ALA A 119 -7.63 -9.09 -1.32
C ALA A 119 -9.03 -9.73 -1.25
N ALA A 120 -10.07 -8.96 -1.54
CA ALA A 120 -11.46 -9.39 -1.55
C ALA A 120 -12.21 -8.76 -2.73
N GLY A 121 -13.27 -9.39 -3.21
CA GLY A 121 -14.11 -8.83 -4.27
C GLY A 121 -14.88 -7.57 -3.82
N PHE A 122 -15.29 -6.74 -4.79
CA PHE A 122 -16.24 -5.64 -4.55
C PHE A 122 -17.67 -6.19 -4.46
N GLY A 123 -18.07 -6.70 -3.29
CA GLY A 123 -19.41 -7.21 -3.02
C GLY A 123 -19.59 -7.71 -1.58
N PRO A 124 -20.83 -7.94 -1.10
CA PRO A 124 -21.06 -8.49 0.22
C PRO A 124 -20.44 -9.89 0.30
N PRO A 125 -19.72 -10.23 1.38
CA PRO A 125 -19.13 -11.55 1.54
C PRO A 125 -20.26 -12.58 1.58
N SER A 126 -20.30 -13.47 0.59
CA SER A 126 -21.14 -14.66 0.63
C SER A 126 -20.59 -15.61 1.70
N GLY A 127 -20.98 -15.39 2.96
CA GLY A 127 -20.74 -16.30 4.06
C GLY A 127 -19.40 -16.10 4.78
N LEU A 128 -19.50 -16.09 6.11
CA LEU A 128 -18.47 -16.35 7.12
C LEU A 128 -17.01 -16.11 6.70
N LEU A 129 -16.39 -15.13 7.38
CA LEU A 129 -14.96 -15.08 7.69
C LEU A 129 -14.55 -16.38 8.43
N GLY A 130 -14.53 -17.48 7.71
CA GLY A 130 -14.22 -18.82 8.16
C GLY A 130 -12.90 -19.24 7.51
N GLY A 131 -11.81 -18.98 8.22
CA GLY A 131 -10.69 -19.90 8.35
C GLY A 131 -9.98 -20.44 7.11
N ALA A 132 -10.17 -19.87 5.92
CA ALA A 132 -9.35 -20.19 4.76
C ALA A 132 -8.37 -19.04 4.54
N LEU A 133 -7.10 -19.24 4.92
CA LEU A 133 -6.01 -18.55 4.24
C LEU A 133 -6.26 -18.77 2.75
N PRO A 134 -6.31 -17.72 1.90
CA PRO A 134 -6.54 -17.89 0.48
C PRO A 134 -5.55 -18.95 -0.04
N THR A 135 -6.06 -20.10 -0.47
CA THR A 135 -5.24 -21.23 -0.93
C THR A 135 -4.58 -20.97 -2.29
N GLY A 136 -4.71 -19.75 -2.81
CA GLY A 136 -3.75 -19.15 -3.71
C GLY A 136 -3.22 -17.91 -3.02
N LEU A 137 -2.12 -18.05 -2.27
CA LEU A 137 -1.47 -16.89 -1.67
C LEU A 137 -1.02 -15.88 -2.74
N GLY A 138 -1.00 -16.24 -4.03
CA GLY A 138 -0.81 -15.29 -5.13
C GLY A 138 0.43 -14.42 -4.90
N ILE A 139 1.45 -14.99 -4.26
CA ILE A 139 2.70 -14.31 -3.94
C ILE A 139 3.65 -14.64 -5.10
N PRO A 140 3.83 -13.77 -6.09
CA PRO A 140 5.15 -13.67 -6.69
C PRO A 140 6.10 -13.25 -5.57
N GLY A 141 7.13 -14.06 -5.33
CA GLY A 141 8.23 -13.70 -4.45
C GLY A 141 8.24 -14.40 -3.09
N GLY A 142 8.63 -15.67 -3.07
CA GLY A 142 9.21 -16.28 -1.86
C GLY A 142 10.64 -15.82 -1.56
N GLY A 143 11.13 -14.76 -2.20
CA GLY A 143 12.46 -14.21 -2.01
C GLY A 143 12.47 -13.05 -1.02
N ASP A 144 13.65 -12.71 -0.51
CA ASP A 144 13.88 -11.67 0.50
C ASP A 144 13.35 -10.27 0.12
N GLY A 145 13.08 -10.05 -1.18
CA GLY A 145 12.57 -8.80 -1.74
C GLY A 145 11.04 -8.68 -1.84
N SER A 146 10.25 -9.62 -1.31
CA SER A 146 8.80 -9.62 -1.52
C SER A 146 8.01 -8.85 -0.46
N LEU A 147 6.77 -8.47 -0.81
CA LEU A 147 5.84 -7.84 0.12
C LEU A 147 5.50 -8.74 1.33
N LEU A 148 5.58 -10.07 1.17
CA LEU A 148 5.41 -11.00 2.28
C LEU A 148 6.61 -10.93 3.24
N ALA A 149 7.84 -10.94 2.71
CA ALA A 149 9.04 -10.79 3.53
C ALA A 149 9.01 -9.47 4.30
N PHE A 150 8.57 -8.39 3.65
CA PHE A 150 8.35 -7.10 4.30
C PHE A 150 7.28 -7.16 5.40
N GLY A 151 6.17 -7.87 5.19
CA GLY A 151 5.15 -8.11 6.22
C GLY A 151 5.71 -8.77 7.49
N GLY A 152 6.64 -9.73 7.34
CA GLY A 152 7.36 -10.33 8.47
C GLY A 152 8.27 -9.34 9.21
N VAL A 153 8.93 -8.44 8.47
CA VAL A 153 9.75 -7.37 9.06
C VAL A 153 8.88 -6.39 9.85
N VAL A 154 7.72 -6.00 9.31
CA VAL A 154 6.74 -5.15 10.00
C VAL A 154 6.26 -5.82 11.29
N LEU A 155 5.99 -7.13 11.26
CA LEU A 155 5.58 -7.87 12.46
C LEU A 155 6.66 -7.83 13.55
N ARG A 156 7.92 -8.03 13.16
CA ARG A 156 9.06 -7.93 14.09
C ARG A 156 9.25 -6.50 14.61
N ALA A 157 9.05 -5.49 13.76
CA ALA A 157 9.11 -4.09 14.17
C ALA A 157 8.04 -3.77 15.22
N ILE A 158 6.80 -4.24 15.05
CA ILE A 158 5.72 -4.07 16.03
C ILE A 158 6.11 -4.69 17.38
N ALA A 159 6.57 -5.94 17.36
CA ALA A 159 6.97 -6.63 18.58
C ALA A 159 8.12 -5.90 19.31
N LEU A 160 9.10 -5.37 18.57
CA LEU A 160 10.21 -4.61 19.13
C LEU A 160 9.75 -3.25 19.67
N ALA A 161 8.84 -2.57 18.97
CA ALA A 161 8.30 -1.27 19.37
C ALA A 161 7.50 -1.35 20.67
N TRP A 162 6.85 -2.49 20.97
CA TRP A 162 6.20 -2.72 22.25
C TRP A 162 7.18 -2.88 23.42
N GLN A 163 8.42 -3.31 23.16
CA GLN A 163 9.43 -3.59 24.19
C GLN A 163 10.44 -2.44 24.34
N SER A 164 10.70 -1.68 23.29
CA SER A 164 11.71 -0.62 23.25
C SER A 164 11.07 0.73 22.93
N PRO A 165 10.87 1.59 23.94
CA PRO A 165 10.40 2.97 23.73
C PRO A 165 11.34 3.79 22.84
N GLU A 166 12.64 3.52 22.89
CA GLU A 166 13.64 4.17 22.02
C GLU A 166 13.39 3.81 20.56
N PHE A 167 13.19 2.53 20.26
CA PHE A 167 12.89 2.09 18.90
C PHE A 167 11.54 2.65 18.40
N LEU A 168 10.51 2.64 19.25
CA LEU A 168 9.22 3.26 18.90
C LEU A 168 9.38 4.76 18.60
N PHE A 169 10.17 5.47 19.41
CA PHE A 169 10.48 6.88 19.17
C PHE A 169 11.20 7.08 17.84
N ASP A 170 12.23 6.28 17.55
CA ASP A 170 12.96 6.37 16.28
C ASP A 170 12.08 6.04 15.07
N LEU A 171 11.16 5.09 15.20
CA LEU A 171 10.19 4.76 14.15
C LEU A 171 9.15 5.86 13.89
N THR A 172 8.80 6.65 14.91
CA THR A 172 7.66 7.58 14.84
C THR A 172 8.05 9.06 14.84
N ARG A 173 9.30 9.40 15.22
CA ARG A 173 9.82 10.77 15.11
C ARG A 173 9.89 11.19 13.64
N ASN A 174 9.62 12.46 13.37
CA ASN A 174 9.60 13.04 12.02
C ASN A 174 8.75 12.18 11.06
N PRO A 175 7.40 12.26 11.15
CA PRO A 175 6.50 11.31 10.50
C PRO A 175 6.65 11.22 8.98
N ASP A 176 7.15 12.28 8.33
CA ASP A 176 7.35 12.33 6.87
C ASP A 176 8.73 11.82 6.40
N ALA A 177 9.65 11.54 7.33
CA ALA A 177 10.98 11.05 7.01
C ALA A 177 10.97 9.53 6.82
N ASP A 178 11.68 9.04 5.81
CA ASP A 178 11.82 7.61 5.54
C ASP A 178 12.45 6.87 6.73
N LYS A 179 11.82 5.76 7.14
CA LYS A 179 12.23 4.89 8.25
C LYS A 179 12.96 3.64 7.78
N ALA A 180 13.20 3.45 6.48
CA ALA A 180 14.06 2.37 6.00
C ALA A 180 15.44 2.34 6.69
N PRO A 181 16.14 3.46 6.97
CA PRO A 181 17.39 3.43 7.72
C PRO A 181 17.24 2.92 9.17
N VAL A 182 16.12 3.24 9.83
CA VAL A 182 15.82 2.77 11.19
C VAL A 182 15.58 1.26 11.18
N ILE A 183 14.76 0.76 10.25
CA ILE A 183 14.53 -0.68 10.11
C ILE A 183 15.83 -1.42 9.76
N SER A 184 16.68 -0.86 8.88
CA SER A 184 17.98 -1.43 8.54
C SER A 184 18.90 -1.53 9.76
N GLN A 185 19.03 -0.44 10.53
CA GLN A 185 19.87 -0.41 11.73
C GLN A 185 19.41 -1.42 12.80
N TRP A 186 18.11 -1.49 13.07
CA TRP A 186 17.58 -2.27 14.19
C TRP A 186 17.25 -3.72 13.83
N LEU A 187 16.83 -3.98 12.59
CA LEU A 187 16.34 -5.29 12.14
C LEU A 187 17.18 -5.92 11.04
N GLY A 188 18.18 -5.20 10.49
CA GLY A 188 19.03 -5.69 9.41
C GLY A 188 18.33 -5.79 8.06
N TYR A 189 17.17 -5.14 7.90
CA TYR A 189 16.40 -5.18 6.66
C TYR A 189 16.84 -4.07 5.70
N ASN A 190 17.23 -4.46 4.49
CA ASN A 190 17.49 -3.51 3.42
C ASN A 190 16.25 -3.42 2.54
N ASN A 191 15.66 -2.22 2.48
CA ASN A 191 14.46 -1.98 1.70
C ASN A 191 14.75 -2.20 0.19
N PRO A 192 14.11 -3.18 -0.46
CA PRO A 192 14.29 -3.44 -1.89
C PRO A 192 13.39 -2.54 -2.76
N PHE A 193 12.42 -1.86 -2.15
CA PHE A 193 11.46 -1.01 -2.85
C PHE A 193 11.97 0.42 -2.92
N ASN A 194 11.70 1.11 -4.01
CA ASN A 194 11.94 2.56 -4.10
C ASN A 194 10.79 3.35 -3.45
N PHE A 195 10.44 2.94 -2.23
CA PHE A 195 9.34 3.45 -1.43
C PHE A 195 9.88 3.87 -0.07
N LYS A 196 9.45 5.02 0.43
CA LYS A 196 9.64 5.37 1.83
C LYS A 196 8.80 4.46 2.70
N ILE A 197 9.34 4.08 3.84
CA ILE A 197 8.59 3.36 4.87
C ILE A 197 8.29 4.33 5.99
N LEU A 198 7.00 4.57 6.23
CA LEU A 198 6.52 5.49 7.26
C LEU A 198 5.71 4.70 8.29
N PHE A 199 5.83 5.09 9.57
CA PHE A 199 5.04 4.52 10.65
C PHE A 199 4.25 5.62 11.34
N THR A 200 3.00 5.32 11.65
CA THR A 200 2.14 6.15 12.48
C THR A 200 1.57 5.32 13.62
N THR A 201 1.15 5.96 14.69
CA THR A 201 0.48 5.28 15.81
C THR A 201 -1.00 5.66 15.83
N ASN A 202 -1.84 4.72 16.27
CA ASN A 202 -3.25 5.00 16.47
C ASN A 202 -3.66 4.51 17.86
N SER A 203 -4.17 5.43 18.69
CA SER A 203 -4.57 5.13 20.07
C SER A 203 -5.81 4.24 20.18
N ALA A 204 -6.64 4.20 19.13
CA ALA A 204 -7.80 3.31 19.06
C ALA A 204 -7.41 1.89 18.61
N PHE A 205 -6.21 1.67 18.05
CA PHE A 205 -5.78 0.35 17.60
C PHE A 205 -5.27 -0.49 18.78
N THR A 206 -6.20 -0.99 19.58
CA THR A 206 -5.94 -1.69 20.84
C THR A 206 -6.37 -3.15 20.79
N TRP A 207 -5.70 -4.00 21.56
CA TRP A 207 -6.05 -5.41 21.70
C TRP A 207 -7.11 -5.61 22.78
N ASP A 208 -8.19 -6.33 22.44
CA ASP A 208 -9.15 -6.84 23.41
C ASP A 208 -8.86 -8.32 23.69
N ALA A 209 -8.29 -8.58 24.88
CA ALA A 209 -7.95 -9.92 25.34
C ALA A 209 -9.17 -10.78 25.70
N ALA A 210 -10.34 -10.18 25.95
CA ALA A 210 -11.56 -10.94 26.24
C ALA A 210 -12.16 -11.53 24.97
N THR A 211 -12.07 -10.80 23.85
CA THR A 211 -12.59 -11.26 22.55
C THR A 211 -11.52 -11.90 21.66
N GLY A 212 -10.24 -11.75 22.00
CA GLY A 212 -9.13 -12.20 21.16
C GLY A 212 -9.07 -11.44 19.83
N ALA A 213 -9.38 -10.14 19.84
CA ALA A 213 -9.49 -9.36 18.61
C ALA A 213 -8.95 -7.94 18.79
N TRP A 214 -8.48 -7.36 17.68
CA TRP A 214 -8.08 -5.96 17.61
C TRP A 214 -9.29 -5.05 17.42
N ASN A 215 -9.30 -3.89 18.08
CA ASN A 215 -10.18 -2.80 17.68
C ASN A 215 -9.65 -2.17 16.38
N LEU A 216 -10.46 -2.28 15.32
CA LEU A 216 -10.13 -1.79 13.98
C LEU A 216 -10.87 -0.51 13.61
N LYS A 217 -11.56 0.14 14.56
CA LYS A 217 -12.33 1.36 14.31
C LYS A 217 -11.84 2.52 15.15
N ASN A 218 -11.69 3.65 14.49
CA ASN A 218 -11.55 4.95 15.14
C ASN A 218 -12.87 5.36 15.83
N ALA A 219 -12.81 6.36 16.71
CA ALA A 219 -13.99 6.86 17.43
C ALA A 219 -15.11 7.37 16.49
N ASN A 220 -14.74 7.83 15.29
CA ASN A 220 -15.68 8.27 14.24
C ASN A 220 -16.27 7.10 13.40
N GLY A 221 -15.94 5.84 13.73
CA GLY A 221 -16.40 4.65 13.03
C GLY A 221 -15.61 4.27 11.78
N THR A 222 -14.65 5.09 11.34
CA THR A 222 -13.75 4.76 10.22
C THR A 222 -12.83 3.61 10.56
N LEU A 223 -12.49 2.79 9.57
CA LEU A 223 -11.54 1.69 9.75
C LEU A 223 -10.12 2.21 9.92
N ILE A 224 -9.34 1.53 10.76
CA ILE A 224 -7.91 1.71 10.90
C ILE A 224 -7.24 0.85 9.84
N LYS A 225 -6.57 1.50 8.88
CA LYS A 225 -5.99 0.85 7.70
C LYS A 225 -4.55 1.30 7.50
N ASN A 226 -3.75 0.44 6.88
CA ASN A 226 -2.49 0.87 6.29
C ASN A 226 -2.77 1.67 5.02
N SER A 227 -1.78 2.41 4.51
CA SER A 227 -1.97 3.10 3.24
C SER A 227 -0.74 3.06 2.35
N ILE A 228 -0.99 3.17 1.05
CA ILE A 228 0.02 3.40 0.03
C ILE A 228 -0.22 4.78 -0.57
N VAL A 229 0.83 5.58 -0.62
CA VAL A 229 0.82 6.91 -1.25
C VAL A 229 1.66 6.82 -2.51
N LEU A 230 1.01 6.92 -3.65
CA LEU A 230 1.64 6.91 -4.96
C LEU A 230 1.78 8.34 -5.46
N ASN A 231 2.96 8.72 -5.94
CA ASN A 231 3.15 10.02 -6.56
C ASN A 231 2.52 10.03 -7.93
N TYR A 232 1.66 11.01 -8.17
CA TYR A 232 0.95 11.15 -9.41
C TYR A 232 1.92 11.49 -10.55
N PRO A 233 2.02 10.65 -11.60
CA PRO A 233 2.86 10.92 -12.75
C PRO A 233 2.25 12.06 -13.57
N THR A 234 2.94 13.20 -13.62
CA THR A 234 2.46 14.36 -14.36
C THR A 234 2.55 14.11 -15.86
N ALA A 235 1.48 14.39 -16.59
CA ALA A 235 1.44 14.22 -18.03
C ALA A 235 2.55 15.04 -18.71
N PRO A 236 3.35 14.46 -19.62
CA PRO A 236 4.23 15.23 -20.48
C PRO A 236 3.47 16.31 -21.24
N VAL A 237 4.12 17.47 -21.41
CA VAL A 237 3.59 18.61 -22.17
C VAL A 237 3.36 18.21 -23.63
N GLU A 238 4.29 17.47 -24.21
CA GLU A 238 4.21 16.92 -25.56
C GLU A 238 3.23 15.75 -25.63
N GLU A 239 2.04 15.97 -26.20
CA GLU A 239 0.95 14.98 -26.19
C GLU A 239 1.31 13.68 -26.92
N ASN A 240 2.07 13.78 -28.01
CA ASN A 240 2.57 12.66 -28.79
C ASN A 240 3.51 11.75 -27.99
N LEU A 241 4.14 12.26 -26.93
CA LEU A 241 5.02 11.49 -26.06
C LEU A 241 4.28 10.80 -24.91
N ARG A 242 3.04 11.18 -24.61
CA ARG A 242 2.26 10.60 -23.50
C ARG A 242 2.13 9.07 -23.58
N PRO A 243 1.83 8.44 -24.73
CA PRO A 243 1.80 6.97 -24.80
C PRO A 243 3.12 6.31 -24.41
N ILE A 244 4.25 6.92 -24.80
CA ILE A 244 5.60 6.42 -24.48
C ILE A 244 5.91 6.63 -22.98
N ALA A 245 5.55 7.78 -22.43
CA ALA A 245 5.72 8.06 -21.01
C ALA A 245 4.89 7.10 -20.14
N LEU A 246 3.65 6.80 -20.56
CA LEU A 246 2.77 5.87 -19.86
C LEU A 246 3.32 4.45 -19.87
N THR A 247 3.84 3.96 -21.02
CA THR A 247 4.48 2.64 -21.08
C THR A 247 5.78 2.60 -20.28
N SER A 248 6.54 3.70 -20.26
CA SER A 248 7.74 3.83 -19.42
C SER A 248 7.41 3.82 -17.92
N TYR A 249 6.28 4.41 -17.51
CA TYR A 249 5.79 4.35 -16.12
C TYR A 249 5.37 2.94 -15.71
N ASN A 250 5.04 2.11 -16.69
CA ASN A 250 4.73 0.70 -16.53
C ASN A 250 5.97 -0.20 -16.79
N ASN A 251 7.18 0.34 -16.91
CA ASN A 251 8.39 -0.49 -17.03
C ASN A 251 9.47 -0.07 -16.02
N THR A 252 9.09 0.60 -14.93
CA THR A 252 9.93 1.04 -13.82
C THR A 252 10.49 -0.09 -12.95
N GLY A 253 9.94 -1.31 -13.07
CA GLY A 253 10.55 -2.55 -12.57
C GLY A 253 10.13 -2.93 -11.14
N ASP A 254 10.71 -4.03 -10.63
CA ASP A 254 10.29 -4.69 -9.37
C ASP A 254 10.38 -3.80 -8.11
N ALA A 255 11.19 -2.73 -8.15
CA ALA A 255 11.28 -1.74 -7.08
C ALA A 255 9.99 -0.92 -6.90
N TYR A 256 9.09 -0.95 -7.88
CA TYR A 256 7.80 -0.26 -7.88
C TYR A 256 6.64 -1.25 -8.01
N PRO A 257 6.23 -1.90 -6.92
CA PRO A 257 5.26 -2.98 -6.97
C PRO A 257 3.86 -2.56 -7.48
N PHE A 258 3.57 -1.26 -7.60
CA PHE A 258 2.27 -0.72 -8.02
C PHE A 258 2.31 0.04 -9.35
N THR A 259 3.50 0.25 -9.91
CA THR A 259 3.74 0.92 -11.19
C THR A 259 4.74 0.03 -11.91
N CYS A 260 4.28 -0.82 -12.84
CA CYS A 260 5.09 -1.92 -13.37
C CYS A 260 6.53 -1.50 -13.73
#